data_AF-A0A3D5GMV8-F1
#
_entry.id   AF-A0A3D5GMV8-F1
#
_cell.length_a   1.000
_cell.length_b   1.000
_cell.length_c   1.000
_cell.angle_alpha   90.00
_cell.angle_beta   90.00
_cell.angle_gamma   90.00
#
_symmetry.space_group_name_H-M   'P 1'
#
loop_
_entity.id
_entity.type
_entity.pdbx_description
1 polymer ?
#
loop_
_entity_poly.entity_id
_entity_poly.type
_entity_poly.pdbx_seq_one_letter_code
_entity_poly.pdbx_strand_id
1 'polypeptide(L)'
;MIYRIWYFIRETVVSLWRNLSLTLAAILTVGISLSLVGTSLLVREGADRATAQFQEGVEFIVFMNADHTPDQDAAIRQVLDTSPAISRYAYIDKLAAYEEFQVLFVDKPDLIESVTPDVMPPSYRIVPSDPDAANVA
;
A
#
# COMPACT_ATOMS: atom_id res chain seq x y z
N MET A 1 38.07 31.78 -26.69
CA MET A 1 37.76 30.98 -25.48
C MET A 1 37.29 29.57 -25.82
N ILE A 2 36.33 29.41 -26.74
CA ILE A 2 35.84 28.12 -27.27
C ILE A 2 36.93 27.17 -27.80
N TYR A 3 37.93 27.67 -28.54
CA TYR A 3 39.02 26.83 -29.07
C TYR A 3 39.89 26.17 -27.99
N ARG A 4 40.04 26.82 -26.82
CA ARG A 4 40.79 26.26 -25.70
C ARG A 4 39.98 25.15 -25.02
N ILE A 5 38.69 25.36 -24.81
CA ILE A 5 37.77 24.35 -24.25
C ILE A 5 37.73 23.11 -25.14
N TRP A 6 37.62 23.29 -26.46
CA TRP A 6 37.63 22.19 -27.42
C TRP A 6 38.95 21.42 -27.42
N TYR A 7 40.08 22.13 -27.30
CA TYR A 7 41.40 21.52 -27.16
C TYR A 7 41.48 20.66 -25.89
N PHE A 8 41.05 21.17 -24.73
CA PHE A 8 41.07 20.42 -23.48
C PHE A 8 40.19 19.17 -23.55
N ILE A 9 38.96 19.26 -24.07
CA ILE A 9 38.07 18.10 -24.23
C ILE A 9 38.70 17.05 -25.15
N ARG A 10 39.25 17.46 -26.30
CA ARG A 10 39.91 16.54 -27.23
C ARG A 10 41.09 15.83 -26.56
N GLU A 11 41.92 16.58 -25.84
CA GLU A 11 43.10 16.01 -25.17
C GLU A 11 42.69 15.06 -24.02
N THR A 12 41.64 15.39 -23.28
CA THR A 12 41.07 14.51 -22.25
C THR A 12 40.54 13.22 -22.86
N VAL A 13 39.80 13.26 -23.97
CA VAL A 13 39.27 12.06 -24.64
C VAL A 13 40.40 11.16 -25.15
N VAL A 14 41.45 11.75 -25.73
CA VAL A 14 42.64 11.00 -26.19
C VAL A 14 43.36 10.35 -24.99
N SER A 15 43.47 11.06 -23.87
CA SER A 15 44.05 10.53 -22.62
C SER A 15 43.23 9.36 -22.05
N LEU A 16 41.90 9.47 -22.05
CA LEU A 16 40.98 8.40 -21.61
C LEU A 16 41.07 7.16 -22.51
N TRP A 17 41.18 7.34 -23.84
CA TRP A 17 41.33 6.23 -24.78
C TRP A 17 42.67 5.48 -24.62
N ARG A 18 43.74 6.20 -24.27
CA ARG A 18 45.06 5.59 -24.01
C ARG A 18 45.12 4.84 -22.69
N ASN A 19 44.32 5.22 -21.68
CA ASN A 19 44.27 4.61 -20.36
C ASN A 19 42.90 3.96 -20.06
N LEU A 20 42.34 3.31 -21.08
CA LEU A 20 40.96 2.82 -21.07
C LEU A 20 40.65 1.89 -19.89
N SER A 21 41.62 1.05 -19.47
CA SER A 21 41.43 0.08 -18.38
C SER A 21 41.15 0.76 -17.04
N LEU A 22 41.99 1.72 -16.63
CA LEU A 22 41.85 2.44 -15.36
C LEU A 22 40.60 3.34 -15.36
N THR A 23 40.33 4.00 -16.51
CA THR A 23 39.12 4.81 -16.69
C THR A 23 37.85 3.97 -16.61
N LEU A 24 37.80 2.81 -17.26
CA LEU A 24 36.66 1.89 -17.18
C LEU A 24 36.43 1.40 -15.75
N ALA A 25 37.51 1.06 -15.02
CA ALA A 25 37.41 0.68 -13.61
C ALA A 25 36.80 1.80 -12.76
N ALA A 26 37.26 3.04 -12.93
CA ALA A 26 36.73 4.19 -12.21
C ALA A 26 35.25 4.47 -12.54
N ILE A 27 34.86 4.41 -13.83
CA ILE A 27 33.48 4.56 -14.27
C ILE A 27 32.60 3.46 -13.68
N LEU A 28 33.07 2.21 -13.66
CA LEU A 28 32.35 1.09 -13.09
C LEU A 28 32.11 1.28 -11.59
N THR A 29 33.12 1.71 -10.83
CA THR A 29 32.97 1.99 -9.39
C THR A 29 31.91 3.06 -9.14
N VAL A 30 31.98 4.19 -9.84
CA VAL A 30 30.99 5.27 -9.72
C VAL A 30 29.60 4.79 -10.16
N GLY A 31 29.53 4.03 -11.25
CA GLY A 31 28.30 3.47 -11.78
C GLY A 31 27.62 2.52 -10.80
N ILE A 32 28.38 1.67 -10.11
CA ILE A 32 27.85 0.78 -9.06
C ILE A 32 27.30 1.61 -7.90
N SER A 33 28.03 2.62 -7.42
CA SER A 33 27.56 3.49 -6.33
C SER A 33 26.27 4.21 -6.69
N LEU A 34 26.19 4.79 -7.90
CA LEU A 34 24.98 5.46 -8.38
C LEU A 34 23.83 4.49 -8.60
N SER A 35 24.11 3.29 -9.11
CA SER A 35 23.09 2.24 -9.30
C SER A 35 22.49 1.78 -7.98
N LEU A 36 23.30 1.67 -6.93
CA LEU A 36 22.81 1.31 -5.59
C LEU A 36 21.88 2.40 -5.03
N VAL A 37 22.28 3.66 -5.15
CA VAL A 37 21.45 4.80 -4.74
C VAL A 37 20.16 4.87 -5.56
N GLY A 38 20.26 4.74 -6.89
CA GLY A 38 19.11 4.72 -7.78
C GLY A 38 18.14 3.59 -7.45
N THR A 39 18.64 2.39 -7.23
CA THR A 39 17.84 1.24 -6.81
C THR A 39 17.17 1.49 -5.46
N SER A 40 17.90 2.06 -4.50
CA SER A 40 17.33 2.40 -3.18
C SER A 40 16.17 3.40 -3.29
N LEU A 41 16.29 4.40 -4.16
CA LEU A 41 15.21 5.36 -4.41
C LEU A 41 14.00 4.69 -5.09
N LEU A 42 14.24 3.80 -6.05
CA LEU A 42 13.17 3.05 -6.72
C LEU A 42 12.45 2.10 -5.75
N VAL A 43 13.19 1.41 -4.88
CA VAL A 43 12.61 0.55 -3.85
C VAL A 43 11.76 1.36 -2.88
N ARG A 44 12.24 2.54 -2.46
CA ARG A 44 11.48 3.44 -1.58
C ARG A 44 10.19 3.90 -2.24
N GLU A 45 10.24 4.41 -3.46
CA GLU A 45 9.04 4.83 -4.20
C GLU A 45 8.08 3.65 -4.43
N GLY A 46 8.62 2.47 -4.73
CA GLY A 46 7.84 1.25 -4.85
C GLY A 46 7.15 0.86 -3.55
N ALA A 47 7.85 0.95 -2.42
CA ALA A 47 7.29 0.72 -1.09
C ALA A 47 6.24 1.77 -0.71
N ASP A 48 6.50 3.05 -0.97
CA ASP A 48 5.56 4.15 -0.69
C ASP A 48 4.27 3.96 -1.50
N ARG A 49 4.36 3.60 -2.79
CA ARG A 49 3.18 3.29 -3.63
C ARG A 49 2.46 2.02 -3.21
N ALA A 50 3.20 0.96 -2.90
CA ALA A 50 2.60 -0.28 -2.40
C ALA A 50 1.87 -0.02 -1.07
N THR A 51 2.43 0.83 -0.21
CA THR A 51 1.85 1.18 1.09
C THR A 51 0.69 2.17 0.94
N ALA A 52 0.70 3.06 -0.05
CA ALA A 52 -0.41 3.99 -0.31
C ALA A 52 -1.75 3.26 -0.57
N GLN A 53 -1.71 2.11 -1.25
CA GLN A 53 -2.90 1.26 -1.43
C GLN A 53 -3.44 0.73 -0.08
N PHE A 54 -2.57 0.50 0.90
CA PHE A 54 -2.97 0.10 2.25
C PHE A 54 -3.32 1.29 3.15
N GLN A 55 -2.74 2.48 2.92
CA GLN A 55 -3.02 3.72 3.68
C GLN A 55 -4.38 4.33 3.32
N GLU A 56 -4.81 4.25 2.05
CA GLU A 56 -6.20 4.54 1.67
C GLU A 56 -7.20 3.50 2.21
N GLY A 57 -6.69 2.39 2.73
CA GLY A 57 -7.44 1.23 3.24
C GLY A 57 -7.42 1.07 4.76
N VAL A 58 -7.15 2.12 5.54
CA VAL A 58 -7.42 2.07 7.00
C VAL A 58 -8.93 2.05 7.21
N GLU A 59 -9.49 0.87 7.05
CA GLU A 59 -10.89 0.56 7.25
C GLU A 59 -11.01 -0.31 8.50
N PHE A 60 -11.72 0.19 9.51
CA PHE A 60 -12.07 -0.63 10.65
C PHE A 60 -13.29 -1.46 10.29
N ILE A 61 -13.18 -2.78 10.47
CA ILE A 61 -14.31 -3.69 10.36
C ILE A 61 -14.80 -3.99 11.77
N VAL A 62 -15.97 -3.45 12.12
CA VAL A 62 -16.65 -3.75 13.37
C VAL A 62 -17.67 -4.85 13.11
N PHE A 63 -17.29 -6.08 13.45
CA PHE A 63 -18.21 -7.21 13.38
C PHE A 63 -19.24 -7.15 14.50
N MET A 64 -20.49 -7.35 14.15
CA MET A 64 -21.58 -7.44 15.09
C MET A 64 -21.84 -8.89 15.45
N ASN A 65 -22.47 -9.10 16.61
CA ASN A 65 -23.07 -10.38 16.91
C ASN A 65 -24.14 -10.71 15.86
N ALA A 66 -24.14 -11.96 15.38
CA ALA A 66 -25.08 -12.43 14.38
C ALA A 66 -26.56 -12.30 14.85
N ASP A 67 -26.80 -12.37 16.17
CA ASP A 67 -28.12 -12.31 16.80
C ASP A 67 -28.40 -10.97 17.49
N HIS A 68 -27.76 -9.88 17.01
CA HIS A 68 -27.99 -8.54 17.57
C HIS A 68 -29.44 -8.09 17.41
N THR A 69 -29.92 -7.28 18.36
CA THR A 69 -31.26 -6.69 18.28
C THR A 69 -31.27 -5.45 17.38
N PRO A 70 -32.43 -5.07 16.79
CA PRO A 70 -32.55 -3.84 16.02
C PRO A 70 -32.14 -2.58 16.80
N ASP A 71 -32.37 -2.56 18.11
CA ASP A 71 -31.99 -1.44 18.98
C ASP A 71 -30.47 -1.30 19.11
N GLN A 72 -29.73 -2.42 19.13
CA GLN A 72 -28.27 -2.41 19.15
C GLN A 72 -27.70 -1.89 17.83
N ASP A 73 -28.31 -2.26 16.70
CA ASP A 73 -27.93 -1.73 15.39
C ASP A 73 -28.15 -0.21 15.31
N ALA A 74 -29.34 0.26 15.75
CA ALA A 74 -29.68 1.67 15.77
C ALA A 74 -28.72 2.49 16.66
N ALA A 75 -28.34 1.95 17.83
CA ALA A 75 -27.39 2.59 18.72
C ALA A 75 -26.01 2.77 18.08
N ILE A 76 -25.52 1.75 17.35
CA ILE A 76 -24.24 1.85 16.62
C ILE A 76 -24.35 2.89 15.51
N ARG A 77 -25.40 2.84 14.67
CA ARG A 77 -25.60 3.82 13.60
C ARG A 77 -25.59 5.24 14.13
N GLN A 78 -26.27 5.49 15.25
CA GLN A 78 -26.28 6.80 15.87
C GLN A 78 -24.87 7.28 16.27
N VAL A 79 -24.03 6.40 16.83
CA VAL A 79 -22.64 6.74 17.15
C VAL A 79 -21.84 7.02 15.88
N LEU A 80 -22.02 6.22 14.84
CA LEU A 80 -21.31 6.41 13.56
C LEU A 80 -21.71 7.72 12.86
N ASP A 81 -22.99 8.06 12.88
CA ASP A 81 -23.54 9.29 12.26
C ASP A 81 -23.13 10.57 12.99
N THR A 82 -22.88 10.49 14.30
CA THR A 82 -22.58 11.65 15.14
C THR A 82 -21.09 11.87 15.38
N SER A 83 -20.24 10.90 15.04
CA SER A 83 -18.80 10.96 15.29
C SER A 83 -18.08 11.83 14.24
N PRO A 84 -17.41 12.93 14.63
CA PRO A 84 -16.60 13.72 13.71
C PRO A 84 -15.32 12.99 13.26
N ALA A 85 -14.93 11.94 13.98
CA ALA A 85 -13.75 11.13 13.66
C ALA A 85 -14.01 10.12 12.53
N ILE A 86 -15.26 10.01 12.04
CA ILE A 86 -15.65 9.08 10.97
C ILE A 86 -15.94 9.89 9.70
N SER A 87 -15.27 9.51 8.62
CA SER A 87 -15.47 10.12 7.30
C SER A 87 -16.65 9.48 6.57
N ARG A 88 -16.70 8.14 6.58
CA ARG A 88 -17.79 7.35 6.01
C ARG A 88 -17.87 5.98 6.66
N TYR A 89 -19.03 5.35 6.57
CA TYR A 89 -19.18 3.94 6.90
C TYR A 89 -20.12 3.23 5.93
N ALA A 90 -19.98 1.91 5.82
CA ALA A 90 -20.89 1.05 5.07
C ALA A 90 -21.33 -0.14 5.95
N TYR A 91 -22.60 -0.49 5.88
CA TYR A 91 -23.13 -1.69 6.53
C TYR A 91 -23.09 -2.87 5.55
N ILE A 92 -22.53 -3.98 5.99
CA ILE A 92 -22.47 -5.24 5.27
C ILE A 92 -23.34 -6.24 6.03
N ASP A 93 -24.41 -6.69 5.38
CA ASP A 93 -25.29 -7.70 5.96
C ASP A 93 -24.68 -9.11 5.88
N LYS A 94 -25.37 -10.07 6.48
CA LYS A 94 -24.92 -11.46 6.55
C LYS A 94 -24.75 -12.11 5.17
N LEU A 95 -25.60 -11.75 4.20
CA LEU A 95 -25.59 -12.33 2.87
C LEU A 95 -24.39 -11.81 2.07
N ALA A 96 -24.18 -10.50 2.09
CA ALA A 96 -23.02 -9.87 1.46
C ALA A 96 -21.71 -10.36 2.10
N ALA A 97 -21.67 -10.54 3.42
CA ALA A 97 -20.53 -11.14 4.10
C ALA A 97 -20.27 -12.59 3.64
N TYR A 98 -21.33 -13.37 3.40
CA TYR A 98 -21.21 -14.73 2.88
C TYR A 98 -20.72 -14.78 1.42
N GLU A 99 -21.16 -13.87 0.57
CA GLU A 99 -20.66 -13.74 -0.81
C GLU A 99 -19.16 -13.42 -0.81
N GLU A 100 -18.72 -12.48 0.03
CA GLU A 100 -17.30 -12.16 0.18
C GLU A 100 -16.50 -13.37 0.70
N PHE A 101 -17.06 -14.10 1.67
CA PHE A 101 -16.46 -15.34 2.18
C PHE A 101 -16.25 -16.39 1.08
N GLN A 102 -17.24 -16.60 0.21
CA GLN A 102 -17.10 -17.54 -0.92
C GLN A 102 -15.98 -17.15 -1.87
N VAL A 103 -15.83 -15.84 -2.14
CA VAL A 103 -14.76 -15.33 -3.00
C VAL A 103 -13.39 -15.53 -2.33
N LEU A 104 -13.27 -15.21 -1.03
CA LEU A 104 -12.02 -15.34 -0.28
C LEU A 104 -11.54 -16.79 -0.14
N PHE A 105 -12.48 -17.73 -0.03
CA PHE A 105 -12.19 -19.14 0.20
C PHE A 105 -12.49 -20.01 -1.03
N VAL A 106 -12.50 -19.43 -2.23
CA VAL A 106 -12.79 -20.14 -3.49
C VAL A 106 -11.92 -21.39 -3.69
N ASP A 107 -10.68 -21.37 -3.19
CA ASP A 107 -9.74 -22.49 -3.26
C ASP A 107 -10.00 -23.60 -2.21
N LYS A 108 -10.99 -23.42 -1.33
CA LYS A 108 -11.33 -24.33 -0.22
C LYS A 108 -12.84 -24.64 -0.21
N PRO A 109 -13.33 -25.45 -1.18
CA PRO A 109 -14.76 -25.76 -1.29
C PRO A 109 -15.34 -26.41 -0.03
N ASP A 110 -14.60 -27.31 0.62
CA ASP A 110 -15.03 -27.97 1.86
C ASP A 110 -15.33 -26.97 2.99
N LEU A 111 -14.61 -25.84 3.03
CA LEU A 111 -14.83 -24.78 4.02
C LEU A 111 -16.08 -23.97 3.67
N ILE A 112 -16.29 -23.66 2.39
CA ILE A 112 -17.47 -22.94 1.91
C ILE A 112 -18.75 -23.73 2.22
N GLU A 113 -18.74 -25.04 1.98
CA GLU A 113 -19.89 -25.92 2.24
C GLU A 113 -20.21 -26.05 3.73
N SER A 114 -19.22 -25.83 4.61
CA SER A 114 -19.38 -25.94 6.07
C SER A 114 -19.97 -24.70 6.74
N VAL A 115 -20.08 -23.58 6.01
CA VAL A 115 -20.53 -22.28 6.52
C VAL A 115 -21.81 -21.86 5.81
N THR A 116 -22.79 -21.43 6.58
CA THR A 116 -24.07 -20.92 6.07
C THR A 116 -24.16 -19.39 6.24
N PRO A 117 -25.00 -18.69 5.46
CA PRO A 117 -25.13 -17.23 5.58
C PRO A 117 -25.60 -16.77 6.96
N ASP A 118 -26.41 -17.54 7.68
CA ASP A 118 -27.00 -17.15 8.96
C ASP A 118 -25.98 -17.02 10.10
N VAL A 119 -24.88 -17.77 10.04
CA VAL A 119 -23.78 -17.72 11.00
C VAL A 119 -22.77 -16.62 10.68
N MET A 120 -22.87 -15.99 9.51
CA MET A 120 -21.99 -14.89 9.15
C MET A 120 -22.32 -13.64 10.00
N PRO A 121 -21.31 -13.01 10.63
CA PRO A 121 -21.54 -11.77 11.35
C PRO A 121 -21.73 -10.62 10.35
N PRO A 122 -22.79 -9.80 10.49
CA PRO A 122 -22.86 -8.54 9.78
C PRO A 122 -21.80 -7.59 10.33
N SER A 123 -21.40 -6.59 9.56
CA SER A 123 -20.33 -5.68 9.96
C SER A 123 -20.52 -4.25 9.47
N TYR A 124 -19.90 -3.32 10.21
CA TYR A 124 -19.70 -1.95 9.78
C TYR A 124 -18.27 -1.75 9.32
N ARG A 125 -18.12 -1.29 8.08
CA ARG A 125 -16.85 -0.92 7.45
C ARG A 125 -16.68 0.59 7.60
N ILE A 126 -15.77 1.01 8.47
CA ILE A 126 -15.65 2.40 8.93
C ILE A 126 -14.33 2.98 8.43
N VAL A 127 -14.42 4.11 7.74
CA VAL A 127 -13.25 4.89 7.32
C VAL A 127 -13.11 6.10 8.25
N PRO A 128 -12.00 6.21 9.01
CA PRO A 128 -11.75 7.35 9.87
C PRO A 128 -11.50 8.62 9.04
N SER A 129 -11.82 9.78 9.63
CA SER A 129 -11.49 11.09 9.06
C SER A 129 -9.99 11.39 9.06
N ASP A 130 -9.26 10.76 9.98
CA ASP A 130 -7.81 10.84 10.08
C ASP A 130 -7.22 9.42 9.97
N PRO A 131 -6.60 9.06 8.84
CA PRO A 131 -6.00 7.74 8.64
C PRO A 131 -4.75 7.49 9.50
N ASP A 132 -4.13 8.55 10.07
CA ASP A 132 -2.95 8.44 10.92
C ASP A 132 -3.29 8.35 12.42
N ALA A 133 -4.52 8.68 12.81
CA ALA A 133 -4.94 8.69 14.21
C ALA A 133 -4.85 7.32 14.92
N ALA A 134 -4.78 6.22 14.16
CA ALA A 134 -4.66 4.87 14.67
C ALA A 134 -3.21 4.34 14.75
N ASN A 135 -2.24 5.10 14.23
CA ASN A 135 -0.82 4.72 14.24
C ASN A 135 -0.13 5.15 15.55
N VAL A 136 -0.66 4.73 16.70
CA VAL A 136 0.06 4.78 17.98
C VAL A 136 0.02 3.41 18.64
N ALA A 137 1.22 2.83 18.75
CA ALA A 137 1.53 1.50 19.29
C ALA A 137 1.14 1.31 20.76
#